data_AF-A0A962UBF9-F1
#
_entry.id   AF-A0A962UBF9-F1
#
_cell.length_a   1.000
_cell.length_b   1.000
_cell.length_c   1.000
_cell.angle_alpha   90.00
_cell.angle_beta   90.00
_cell.angle_gamma   90.00
#
_symmetry.space_group_name_H-M   'P 1'
#
loop_
_entity.id
_entity.type
_entity.pdbx_description
1 polymer ?
#
loop_
_entity_poly.entity_id
_entity_poly.type
_entity_poly.pdbx_seq_one_letter_code
_entity_poly.pdbx_strand_id
1 'polypeptide(L)'
;MNDVILSLEGIGLSTFLQELDNVMIALLDENSRILAANRSFLRLMPPSARGGQSWDARTLFISPHLEDVQALVPYQGRALLLYRGMLNIARADRKSHSLQGHIYRWPQGRLLVAAEYDVEGLEALGETVLRLNTELAKIQHQWSRANRESRRNGAKAGKPMYFDSPTEADQRRRLEEVLAVEVERSRRQRHPLCLLIADLDHFGQINERWGRATGAEVLRDFAALLREHSRQGDLVVRSGGKRFVVLLPETLLEPAVVGAERIRQQLEWRSILSLHGPVTASFGVAMRAEGEGAEDLLRRAGQALYRSKREGRNRVTQSIASGQIAAPNVSSC
;
A
#
# COMPACT_ATOMS: atom_id res chain seq x y z
N MET A 1 38.47 8.08 39.97
CA MET A 1 37.08 8.35 39.53
C MET A 1 36.75 7.20 38.60
N ASN A 2 36.35 6.08 39.22
CA ASN A 2 36.43 4.75 38.63
C ASN A 2 35.10 4.33 38.02
N ASP A 3 35.19 3.68 36.87
CA ASP A 3 34.24 2.82 36.18
C ASP A 3 32.92 2.55 36.93
N VAL A 4 31.88 3.31 36.57
CA VAL A 4 30.49 3.01 36.93
C VAL A 4 29.77 2.43 35.71
N ILE A 5 30.32 1.34 35.18
CA ILE A 5 29.53 0.29 34.58
C ILE A 5 29.78 -0.90 35.50
N LEU A 6 28.91 -1.09 36.50
CA LEU A 6 28.97 -2.29 37.33
C LEU A 6 28.77 -3.49 36.40
N SER A 7 29.87 -4.15 36.09
CA SER A 7 29.92 -5.40 35.38
C SER A 7 29.28 -6.49 36.25
N LEU A 8 28.82 -7.57 35.64
CA LEU A 8 28.32 -8.77 36.32
C LEU A 8 29.47 -9.56 37.01
N GLU A 9 30.56 -8.88 37.39
CA GLU A 9 31.88 -9.42 37.79
C GLU A 9 31.88 -10.30 39.04
N GLY A 10 30.87 -10.19 39.91
CA GLY A 10 30.80 -10.97 41.15
C GLY A 10 30.50 -12.47 40.97
N ILE A 11 30.22 -12.90 39.75
CA ILE A 11 29.93 -14.30 39.41
C ILE A 11 30.86 -14.62 38.24
N GLY A 12 31.69 -15.66 38.31
CA GLY A 12 32.70 -16.05 37.30
C GLY A 12 32.18 -16.38 35.90
N LEU A 13 30.98 -15.90 35.55
CA LEU A 13 30.27 -15.97 34.28
C LEU A 13 30.15 -14.58 33.61
N SER A 14 30.78 -13.53 34.17
CA SER A 14 30.63 -12.15 33.72
C SER A 14 30.93 -11.94 32.23
N THR A 15 32.00 -12.56 31.71
CA THR A 15 32.35 -12.52 30.28
C THR A 15 31.28 -13.19 29.42
N PHE A 16 30.82 -14.38 29.81
CA PHE A 16 29.81 -15.14 29.08
C PHE A 16 28.48 -14.36 29.00
N LEU A 17 28.01 -13.81 30.13
CA LEU A 17 26.75 -13.06 30.16
C LEU A 17 26.80 -11.78 29.33
N GLN A 18 27.99 -11.17 29.19
CA GLN A 18 28.21 -9.98 28.34
C GLN A 18 28.15 -10.29 26.83
N GLU A 19 28.52 -11.52 26.42
CA GLU A 19 28.58 -11.94 25.01
C GLU A 19 27.24 -12.44 24.45
N LEU A 20 26.23 -12.69 25.28
CA LEU A 20 24.92 -13.16 24.83
C LEU A 20 24.17 -12.09 24.01
N ASP A 21 24.06 -12.30 22.69
CA ASP A 21 23.35 -11.40 21.78
C ASP A 21 21.82 -11.56 21.78
N ASN A 22 21.32 -12.77 22.05
CA ASN A 22 19.90 -13.11 21.97
C ASN A 22 19.19 -13.13 23.33
N VAL A 23 19.95 -12.94 24.41
CA VAL A 23 19.43 -12.87 25.77
C VAL A 23 19.76 -11.49 26.34
N MET A 24 18.75 -10.82 26.87
CA MET A 24 18.88 -9.56 27.58
C MET A 24 18.86 -9.82 29.07
N ILE A 25 19.86 -9.28 29.78
CA ILE A 25 19.97 -9.41 31.23
C ILE A 25 20.24 -8.04 31.83
N ALA A 26 19.46 -7.69 32.85
CA ALA A 26 19.68 -6.48 33.65
C ALA A 26 19.40 -6.71 35.13
N LEU A 27 20.24 -6.14 35.98
CA LEU A 27 20.06 -6.02 37.41
C LEU A 27 19.66 -4.58 37.73
N LEU A 28 18.54 -4.41 38.42
CA LEU A 28 17.97 -3.13 38.80
C LEU A 28 17.97 -2.96 40.32
N ASP A 29 18.11 -1.73 40.81
CA ASP A 29 17.96 -1.40 42.22
C ASP A 29 16.48 -1.37 42.66
N GLU A 30 16.26 -1.08 43.95
CA GLU A 30 14.93 -0.94 44.55
C GLU A 30 14.10 0.21 43.97
N ASN A 31 14.74 1.16 43.27
CA ASN A 31 14.10 2.28 42.59
C ASN A 31 14.02 2.04 41.07
N SER A 32 14.16 0.79 40.63
CA SER A 32 14.14 0.38 39.21
C SER A 32 15.23 1.05 38.34
N ARG A 33 16.34 1.47 38.94
CA ARG A 33 17.49 2.01 38.21
C ARG A 33 18.44 0.89 37.81
N ILE A 34 18.99 0.97 36.61
CA ILE A 34 19.89 -0.05 36.08
C ILE A 34 21.22 -0.01 36.85
N LEU A 35 21.51 -1.09 37.58
CA LEU A 35 22.79 -1.31 38.24
C LEU A 35 23.78 -1.96 37.28
N ALA A 36 23.39 -3.05 36.65
CA ALA A 36 24.23 -3.81 35.73
C ALA A 36 23.38 -4.32 34.56
N ALA A 37 23.95 -4.42 33.38
CA ALA A 37 23.27 -4.96 32.20
C ALA A 37 24.28 -5.57 31.23
N ASN A 38 23.84 -6.57 30.47
CA ASN A 38 24.64 -7.10 29.37
C ASN A 38 24.52 -6.23 28.11
N ARG A 39 25.44 -6.45 27.15
CA ARG A 39 25.52 -5.67 25.91
C ARG A 39 24.19 -5.58 25.17
N SER A 40 23.43 -6.68 25.14
CA SER A 40 22.15 -6.77 24.45
C SER A 40 21.07 -5.91 25.09
N PHE A 41 20.99 -5.87 26.42
CA PHE A 41 20.08 -4.97 27.13
C PHE A 41 20.48 -3.50 26.93
N LEU A 42 21.78 -3.17 26.97
CA LEU A 42 22.27 -1.80 26.75
C LEU A 42 21.94 -1.24 25.36
N ARG A 43 21.74 -2.08 24.34
CA ARG A 43 21.32 -1.65 22.99
C ARG A 43 19.92 -1.02 22.98
N LEU A 44 19.07 -1.33 23.95
CA LEU A 44 17.74 -0.72 24.09
C LEU A 44 17.83 0.76 24.46
N MET A 45 18.90 1.13 25.16
CA MET A 45 19.12 2.48 25.66
C MET A 45 19.67 3.41 24.57
N PRO A 46 19.34 4.71 24.60
CA PRO A 46 19.97 5.70 23.73
C PRO A 46 21.49 5.75 24.01
N PRO A 47 22.34 6.01 23.00
CA PRO A 47 23.79 6.02 23.16
C PRO A 47 24.30 6.91 24.31
N SER A 48 23.62 8.04 24.54
CA SER A 48 23.90 8.99 25.63
C SER A 48 23.70 8.44 27.03
N ALA A 49 22.86 7.41 27.20
CA ALA A 49 22.55 6.80 28.50
C ALA A 49 23.40 5.56 28.82
N ARG A 50 24.19 5.05 27.86
CA ARG A 50 24.99 3.81 28.02
C ARG A 50 26.23 3.96 28.91
N GLY A 51 26.51 5.18 29.39
CA GLY A 51 27.76 5.57 30.08
C GLY A 51 27.67 5.77 31.59
N GLY A 52 26.73 5.12 32.30
CA GLY A 52 26.79 5.03 33.76
C GLY A 52 26.01 6.08 34.57
N GLN A 53 25.10 6.83 33.95
CA GLN A 53 24.05 7.49 34.74
C GLN A 53 22.95 6.48 35.06
N SER A 54 22.55 6.45 36.33
CA SER A 54 21.45 5.68 36.92
C SER A 54 20.14 5.89 36.13
N TRP A 55 19.96 5.15 35.04
CA TRP A 55 18.82 5.30 34.15
C TRP A 55 17.61 4.56 34.70
N ASP A 56 16.45 5.21 34.60
CA ASP A 56 15.19 4.67 35.08
C ASP A 56 14.65 3.63 34.10
N ALA A 57 14.74 2.36 34.48
CA ALA A 57 14.31 1.25 33.64
C ALA A 57 12.79 1.27 33.42
N ARG A 58 12.00 1.92 34.27
CA ARG A 58 10.53 1.98 34.11
C ARG A 58 10.10 2.55 32.76
N THR A 59 10.90 3.46 32.20
CA THR A 59 10.68 4.04 30.87
C THR A 59 10.77 3.03 29.72
N LEU A 60 11.41 1.88 29.98
CA LEU A 60 11.57 0.81 29.00
C LEU A 60 10.41 -0.20 29.03
N PHE A 61 9.81 -0.46 30.19
CA PHE A 61 8.82 -1.54 30.34
C PHE A 61 7.40 -1.04 30.01
N ILE A 62 6.95 -1.30 28.78
CA ILE A 62 5.59 -0.98 28.31
C ILE A 62 4.58 -1.93 28.94
N SER A 63 4.89 -3.22 28.99
CA SER A 63 4.04 -4.24 29.62
C SER A 63 4.88 -5.50 29.94
N PRO A 64 4.78 -6.07 31.16
CA PRO A 64 4.11 -5.50 32.33
C PRO A 64 4.83 -4.22 32.77
N HIS A 65 4.10 -3.31 33.43
CA HIS A 65 4.76 -2.17 34.07
C HIS A 65 5.58 -2.66 35.27
N LEU A 66 6.82 -2.18 35.36
CA LEU A 66 7.77 -2.69 36.35
C LEU A 66 7.33 -2.42 37.80
N GLU A 67 6.61 -1.31 38.03
CA GLU A 67 6.06 -0.95 39.34
C GLU A 67 5.02 -1.97 39.82
N ASP A 68 4.14 -2.43 38.92
CA ASP A 68 3.14 -3.46 39.24
C ASP A 68 3.82 -4.76 39.65
N VAL A 69 4.84 -5.18 38.90
CA VAL A 69 5.60 -6.40 39.17
C VAL A 69 6.33 -6.30 40.51
N GLN A 70 6.91 -5.15 40.82
CA GLN A 70 7.63 -4.91 42.07
C GLN A 70 6.71 -4.91 43.30
N ALA A 71 5.42 -4.59 43.12
CA ALA A 71 4.45 -4.57 44.20
C ALA A 71 3.87 -5.96 44.56
N LEU A 72 4.01 -6.97 43.69
CA LEU A 72 3.31 -8.26 43.84
C LEU A 72 3.67 -9.06 45.10
N VAL A 73 4.95 -9.13 45.46
CA VAL A 73 5.41 -9.94 46.61
C VAL A 73 6.55 -9.24 47.37
N PRO A 74 6.43 -9.02 48.70
CA PRO A 74 7.51 -8.45 49.52
C PRO A 74 8.74 -9.36 49.60
N TYR A 75 9.94 -8.79 49.80
CA TYR A 75 11.17 -9.58 49.94
C TYR A 75 11.17 -10.38 51.26
N GLN A 76 11.30 -11.70 51.16
CA GLN A 76 11.37 -12.61 52.32
C GLN A 76 12.75 -13.27 52.49
N GLY A 77 13.83 -12.61 52.04
CA GLY A 77 15.20 -13.12 52.25
C GLY A 77 15.71 -14.13 51.22
N ARG A 78 14.94 -14.44 50.17
CA ARG A 78 15.35 -15.32 49.05
C ARG A 78 14.96 -14.75 47.70
N ALA A 79 15.67 -15.16 46.66
CA ALA A 79 15.31 -14.82 45.29
C ALA A 79 13.98 -15.49 44.91
N LEU A 80 13.07 -14.74 44.27
CA LEU A 80 11.72 -15.20 43.94
C LEU A 80 11.35 -14.76 42.53
N LEU A 81 10.76 -15.66 41.72
CA LEU A 81 10.20 -15.30 40.42
C LEU A 81 8.93 -14.45 40.64
N LEU A 82 8.94 -13.20 40.18
CA LEU A 82 7.80 -12.27 40.29
C LEU A 82 6.92 -12.29 39.02
N TYR A 83 7.53 -12.48 37.86
CA TYR A 83 6.83 -12.46 36.57
C TYR A 83 7.46 -13.44 35.58
N ARG A 84 6.62 -14.12 34.81
CA ARG A 84 6.99 -14.96 33.67
C ARG A 84 5.99 -14.73 32.54
N GLY A 85 6.48 -14.31 31.37
CA GLY A 85 5.65 -14.04 30.20
C GLY A 85 6.27 -13.02 29.26
N MET A 86 5.44 -12.45 28.39
CA MET A 86 5.89 -11.50 27.38
C MET A 86 6.26 -10.13 28.00
N LEU A 87 7.50 -9.71 27.81
CA LEU A 87 7.99 -8.38 28.09
C LEU A 87 7.96 -7.54 26.82
N ASN A 88 7.13 -6.51 26.82
CA ASN A 88 7.11 -5.48 25.80
C ASN A 88 8.01 -4.33 26.23
N ILE A 89 9.15 -4.20 25.56
CA ILE A 89 10.21 -3.26 25.92
C ILE A 89 10.36 -2.18 24.84
N ALA A 90 10.27 -0.92 25.23
CA ALA A 90 10.49 0.24 24.39
C ALA A 90 11.97 0.37 24.01
N ARG A 91 12.24 0.85 22.80
CA ARG A 91 13.60 1.14 22.30
C ARG A 91 13.74 2.63 22.02
N ALA A 92 14.98 3.13 22.12
CA ALA A 92 15.33 4.53 21.87
C ALA A 92 14.87 5.10 20.50
N ASP A 93 14.61 4.25 19.50
CA ASP A 93 14.11 4.64 18.17
C ASP A 93 12.57 4.62 18.04
N ARG A 94 11.84 4.60 19.17
CA ARG A 94 10.37 4.53 19.25
C ARG A 94 9.73 3.24 18.71
N LYS A 95 10.50 2.17 18.51
CA LYS A 95 9.98 0.81 18.26
C LYS A 95 9.88 0.04 19.58
N SER A 96 9.03 -0.99 19.63
CA SER A 96 8.93 -1.93 20.76
C SER A 96 9.42 -3.31 20.36
N HIS A 97 10.01 -4.04 21.32
CA HIS A 97 10.35 -5.46 21.19
C HIS A 97 9.48 -6.28 22.15
N SER A 98 9.00 -7.42 21.68
CA SER A 98 8.30 -8.39 22.49
C SER A 98 9.24 -9.56 22.73
N LEU A 99 9.57 -9.83 23.99
CA LEU A 99 10.55 -10.82 24.41
C LEU A 99 9.89 -11.77 25.41
N GLN A 100 10.21 -13.05 25.38
CA GLN A 100 9.80 -13.93 26.46
C GLN A 100 10.74 -13.68 27.64
N GLY A 101 10.20 -13.34 28.81
CA GLY A 101 11.04 -12.89 29.92
C GLY A 101 10.57 -13.29 31.30
N HIS A 102 11.52 -13.21 32.22
CA HIS A 102 11.39 -13.52 33.62
C HIS A 102 11.92 -12.33 34.44
N ILE A 103 11.17 -11.95 35.47
CA ILE A 103 11.60 -10.93 36.43
C ILE A 103 11.68 -11.62 37.79
N TYR A 104 12.87 -11.60 38.38
CA TYR A 104 13.14 -12.15 39.70
C TYR A 104 13.36 -11.02 40.69
N ARG A 105 12.87 -11.20 41.91
CA ARG A 105 13.37 -10.47 43.06
C ARG A 105 14.73 -11.04 43.43
N TRP A 106 15.71 -10.18 43.62
CA TRP A 106 17.09 -10.50 43.98
C TRP A 106 17.39 -9.97 45.40
N PRO A 107 18.42 -10.48 46.10
CA PRO A 107 18.81 -9.95 47.41
C PRO A 107 18.92 -8.42 47.48
N GLN A 108 18.63 -7.88 48.67
CA GLN A 108 18.57 -6.44 48.93
C GLN A 108 17.46 -5.70 48.17
N GLY A 109 16.35 -6.39 47.85
CA GLY A 109 15.19 -5.77 47.21
C GLY A 109 15.33 -5.47 45.71
N ARG A 110 16.47 -5.83 45.11
CA ARG A 110 16.81 -5.63 43.69
C ARG A 110 15.93 -6.48 42.77
N LEU A 111 15.93 -6.14 41.48
CA LEU A 111 15.26 -6.92 40.44
C LEU A 111 16.26 -7.45 39.41
N LEU A 112 16.18 -8.73 39.08
CA LEU A 112 16.92 -9.34 37.97
C LEU A 112 15.94 -9.62 36.83
N VAL A 113 16.15 -8.99 35.69
CA VAL A 113 15.40 -9.20 34.46
C VAL A 113 16.24 -10.07 33.54
N ALA A 114 15.65 -11.16 33.05
CA ALA A 114 16.23 -12.01 32.02
C ALA A 114 15.18 -12.25 30.93
N ALA A 115 15.50 -11.90 29.68
CA ALA A 115 14.57 -12.01 28.56
C ALA A 115 15.29 -12.57 27.34
N GLU A 116 14.62 -13.39 26.56
CA GLU A 116 15.15 -13.91 25.30
C GLU A 116 14.25 -13.50 24.14
N TYR A 117 14.85 -13.31 22.95
CA TYR A 117 14.06 -13.17 21.74
C TYR A 117 13.27 -14.45 21.53
N ASP A 118 11.96 -14.32 21.32
CA ASP A 118 11.10 -15.44 20.95
C ASP A 118 11.51 -15.93 19.56
N VAL A 119 12.30 -17.01 19.53
CA VAL A 119 12.76 -17.66 18.30
C VAL A 119 11.64 -18.50 17.68
N GLU A 120 10.66 -18.97 18.47
CA GLU A 120 9.54 -19.78 17.96
C GLU A 120 8.63 -18.97 17.01
N GLY A 121 8.41 -17.67 17.31
CA GLY A 121 7.65 -16.78 16.42
C GLY A 121 8.31 -16.55 15.05
N LEU A 122 9.64 -16.52 14.99
CA LEU A 122 10.40 -16.37 13.74
C LEU A 122 10.47 -17.69 12.95
N GLU A 123 10.61 -18.83 13.62
CA GLU A 123 10.57 -20.15 13.00
C GLU A 123 9.18 -20.46 12.42
N ALA A 124 8.09 -20.14 13.15
CA ALA A 124 6.72 -20.31 12.66
C ALA A 124 6.42 -19.45 11.42
N LEU A 125 6.97 -18.23 11.36
CA LEU A 125 6.92 -17.38 10.17
C LEU A 125 7.73 -17.98 9.01
N GLY A 126 8.91 -18.52 9.29
CA GLY A 126 9.74 -19.23 8.30
C GLY A 126 9.03 -20.46 7.71
N GLU A 127 8.41 -21.29 8.55
CA GLU A 127 7.62 -22.44 8.12
C GLU A 127 6.40 -22.02 7.29
N THR A 128 5.72 -20.94 7.68
CA THR A 128 4.57 -20.42 6.94
C THR A 128 4.98 -19.92 5.56
N VAL A 129 6.07 -19.16 5.47
CA VAL A 129 6.62 -18.68 4.19
C VAL A 129 7.06 -19.86 3.31
N LEU A 130 7.73 -20.86 3.89
CA LEU A 130 8.14 -22.06 3.15
C LEU A 130 6.93 -22.86 2.63
N ARG A 131 5.89 -23.01 3.46
CA ARG A 131 4.63 -23.66 3.08
C ARG A 131 3.94 -22.91 1.94
N LEU A 132 3.81 -21.59 2.04
CA LEU A 132 3.21 -20.75 1.00
C LEU A 132 4.00 -20.81 -0.32
N ASN A 133 5.33 -20.77 -0.26
CA ASN A 133 6.17 -20.91 -1.46
C ASN A 133 6.00 -22.30 -2.10
N THR A 134 5.88 -23.35 -1.30
CA THR A 134 5.64 -24.71 -1.80
C THR A 134 4.26 -24.84 -2.45
N GLU A 135 3.22 -24.26 -1.84
CA GLU A 135 1.87 -24.23 -2.43
C GLU A 135 1.82 -23.39 -3.70
N LEU A 136 2.50 -22.24 -3.75
CA LEU A 136 2.65 -21.44 -4.96
C LEU A 136 3.32 -22.23 -6.09
N ALA A 137 4.39 -22.99 -5.78
CA ALA A 137 5.06 -23.84 -6.76
C ALA A 137 4.14 -24.96 -7.28
N LYS A 138 3.33 -25.57 -6.41
CA LYS A 138 2.33 -26.58 -6.80
C LYS A 138 1.25 -25.97 -7.70
N ILE A 139 0.71 -24.81 -7.34
CA ILE A 139 -0.29 -24.09 -8.15
C ILE A 139 0.30 -23.72 -9.51
N GLN A 140 1.53 -23.20 -9.56
CA GLN A 140 2.23 -22.90 -10.81
C GLN A 140 2.43 -24.15 -11.67
N HIS A 141 2.75 -25.29 -11.05
CA HIS A 141 2.92 -26.54 -11.76
C HIS A 141 1.58 -27.08 -12.29
N GLN A 142 0.53 -27.06 -11.48
CA GLN A 142 -0.83 -27.47 -11.88
C GLN A 142 -1.37 -26.56 -12.99
N TRP A 143 -1.17 -25.25 -12.88
CA TRP A 143 -1.56 -24.29 -13.91
C TRP A 143 -0.77 -24.52 -15.20
N SER A 144 0.54 -24.81 -15.09
CA SER A 144 1.35 -25.20 -16.25
C SER A 144 0.87 -26.50 -16.90
N ARG A 145 0.37 -27.47 -16.12
CA ARG A 145 -0.20 -28.73 -16.63
C ARG A 145 -1.57 -28.52 -17.28
N ALA A 146 -2.48 -27.82 -16.62
CA ALA A 146 -3.81 -27.48 -17.16
C ALA A 146 -3.71 -26.62 -18.42
N ASN A 147 -2.70 -25.74 -18.50
CA ASN A 147 -2.40 -24.96 -19.69
C ASN A 147 -1.83 -25.83 -20.82
N ARG A 148 -1.01 -26.84 -20.52
CA ARG A 148 -0.57 -27.86 -21.51
C ARG A 148 -1.74 -28.70 -22.03
N GLU A 149 -2.70 -29.03 -21.18
CA GLU A 149 -3.87 -29.83 -21.55
C GLU A 149 -4.86 -29.02 -22.39
N SER A 150 -5.11 -27.76 -22.00
CA SER A 150 -5.85 -26.77 -22.81
C SER A 150 -5.18 -26.51 -24.16
N ARG A 151 -3.84 -26.50 -24.21
CA ARG A 151 -3.07 -26.42 -25.47
C ARG A 151 -3.20 -27.66 -26.35
N ARG A 152 -3.32 -28.87 -25.78
CA ARG A 152 -3.59 -30.10 -26.56
C ARG A 152 -4.99 -30.07 -27.17
N ASN A 153 -5.99 -29.62 -26.41
CA ASN A 153 -7.36 -29.47 -26.90
C ASN A 153 -7.50 -28.30 -27.91
N GLY A 154 -6.66 -27.27 -27.79
CA GLY A 154 -6.54 -26.16 -28.73
C GLY A 154 -5.66 -26.43 -29.95
N ALA A 155 -5.00 -27.59 -30.09
CA ALA A 155 -4.05 -27.86 -31.17
C ALA A 155 -4.67 -28.03 -32.58
N LYS A 156 -5.99 -27.84 -32.73
CA LYS A 156 -6.67 -27.61 -34.02
C LYS A 156 -6.85 -26.12 -34.36
N ALA A 157 -6.43 -25.19 -33.49
CA ALA A 157 -6.48 -23.76 -33.71
C ALA A 157 -5.24 -23.07 -33.12
N GLY A 158 -4.24 -22.80 -33.98
CA GLY A 158 -3.25 -21.73 -33.80
C GLY A 158 -2.25 -21.83 -32.63
N LYS A 159 -0.95 -21.68 -32.94
CA LYS A 159 0.18 -21.67 -31.99
C LYS A 159 -0.02 -20.75 -30.76
N PRO A 160 0.48 -21.13 -29.56
CA PRO A 160 0.34 -20.32 -28.36
C PRO A 160 1.49 -19.30 -28.21
N MET A 161 1.14 -18.02 -28.30
CA MET A 161 1.98 -16.86 -27.97
C MET A 161 2.05 -16.72 -26.43
N TYR A 162 3.18 -16.22 -25.92
CA TYR A 162 3.42 -15.94 -24.50
C TYR A 162 2.32 -15.01 -23.94
N PHE A 163 2.04 -15.03 -22.63
CA PHE A 163 1.12 -14.08 -21.99
C PHE A 163 1.68 -12.65 -22.12
N ASP A 164 1.43 -12.02 -23.26
CA ASP A 164 1.63 -10.59 -23.45
C ASP A 164 0.42 -9.88 -22.87
N SER A 165 0.68 -8.99 -21.91
CA SER A 165 -0.25 -7.90 -21.65
C SER A 165 -0.64 -7.28 -22.99
N PRO A 166 -1.92 -7.04 -23.28
CA PRO A 166 -2.35 -6.58 -24.61
C PRO A 166 -1.51 -5.38 -25.01
N THR A 167 -0.90 -5.45 -26.19
CA THR A 167 -0.06 -4.35 -26.69
C THR A 167 -0.91 -3.09 -26.81
N GLU A 168 -0.30 -1.91 -26.84
CA GLU A 168 -1.05 -0.67 -27.09
C GLU A 168 -1.83 -0.72 -28.41
N ALA A 169 -1.32 -1.47 -29.40
CA ALA A 169 -2.01 -1.73 -30.66
C ALA A 169 -3.26 -2.59 -30.47
N ASP A 170 -3.21 -3.63 -29.62
CA ASP A 170 -4.37 -4.47 -29.32
C ASP A 170 -5.45 -3.71 -28.55
N GLN A 171 -5.04 -2.88 -27.59
CA GLN A 171 -5.99 -2.05 -26.82
C GLN A 171 -6.66 -1.00 -27.70
N ARG A 172 -5.90 -0.38 -28.63
CA ARG A 172 -6.45 0.54 -29.62
C ARG A 172 -7.42 -0.14 -30.58
N ARG A 173 -7.04 -1.29 -31.14
CA ARG A 173 -7.91 -2.06 -32.04
C ARG A 173 -9.20 -2.45 -31.34
N ARG A 174 -9.11 -2.94 -30.11
CA ARG A 174 -10.28 -3.27 -29.29
C ARG A 174 -11.19 -2.05 -29.04
N LEU A 175 -10.62 -0.88 -28.79
CA LEU A 175 -11.39 0.35 -28.65
C LEU A 175 -12.13 0.70 -29.95
N GLU A 176 -11.43 0.65 -31.09
CA GLU A 176 -12.02 0.95 -32.41
C GLU A 176 -13.16 -0.02 -32.74
N GLU A 177 -12.97 -1.32 -32.51
CA GLU A 177 -13.99 -2.35 -32.73
C GLU A 177 -15.22 -2.14 -31.82
N VAL A 178 -15.03 -1.96 -30.52
CA VAL A 178 -16.16 -1.79 -29.58
C VAL A 178 -16.88 -0.46 -29.82
N LEU A 179 -16.15 0.62 -30.08
CA LEU A 179 -16.74 1.93 -30.35
C LEU A 179 -17.62 1.89 -31.61
N ALA A 180 -17.17 1.21 -32.67
CA ALA A 180 -17.96 1.05 -33.89
C ALA A 180 -19.28 0.28 -33.61
N VAL A 181 -19.22 -0.80 -32.83
CA VAL A 181 -20.40 -1.58 -32.44
C VAL A 181 -21.38 -0.74 -31.61
N GLU A 182 -20.89 -0.02 -30.61
CA GLU A 182 -21.74 0.77 -29.71
C GLU A 182 -22.34 2.01 -30.41
N VAL A 183 -21.63 2.62 -31.36
CA VAL A 183 -22.19 3.67 -32.22
C VAL A 183 -23.37 3.14 -33.04
N GLU A 184 -23.20 1.98 -33.67
CA GLU A 184 -24.28 1.34 -34.43
C GLU A 184 -25.46 0.94 -33.53
N ARG A 185 -25.18 0.42 -32.33
CA ARG A 185 -26.20 0.10 -31.34
C ARG A 185 -26.97 1.34 -30.89
N SER A 186 -26.26 2.40 -30.52
CA SER A 186 -26.83 3.71 -30.15
C SER A 186 -27.68 4.29 -31.29
N ARG A 187 -27.24 4.15 -32.55
CA ARG A 187 -27.98 4.60 -33.73
C ARG A 187 -29.29 3.83 -33.90
N ARG A 188 -29.26 2.51 -33.82
CA ARG A 188 -30.45 1.65 -33.99
C ARG A 188 -31.46 1.84 -32.87
N GLN A 189 -30.98 1.91 -31.63
CA GLN A 189 -31.82 1.96 -30.44
C GLN A 189 -32.18 3.40 -30.03
N ARG A 190 -31.62 4.42 -30.69
CA ARG A 190 -31.75 5.84 -30.33
C ARG A 190 -31.41 6.15 -28.86
N HIS A 191 -30.50 5.37 -28.28
CA HIS A 191 -30.01 5.62 -26.93
C HIS A 191 -28.79 6.55 -26.97
N PRO A 192 -28.62 7.41 -25.95
CA PRO A 192 -27.46 8.29 -25.89
C PRO A 192 -26.18 7.48 -25.68
N LEU A 193 -25.08 7.94 -26.27
CA LEU A 193 -23.76 7.32 -26.11
C LEU A 193 -22.77 8.43 -25.79
N CYS A 194 -22.09 8.33 -24.65
CA CYS A 194 -21.04 9.26 -24.28
C CYS A 194 -19.67 8.59 -24.38
N LEU A 195 -18.68 9.40 -24.76
CA LEU A 195 -17.27 9.05 -24.77
C LEU A 195 -16.51 10.04 -23.90
N LEU A 196 -15.74 9.51 -22.97
CA LEU A 196 -14.82 10.26 -22.13
C LEU A 196 -13.40 9.87 -22.48
N ILE A 197 -12.53 10.85 -22.69
CA ILE A 197 -11.09 10.64 -22.85
C ILE A 197 -10.39 11.35 -21.70
N ALA A 198 -9.61 10.60 -20.92
CA ALA A 198 -8.82 11.11 -19.82
C ALA A 198 -7.33 10.98 -20.11
N ASP A 199 -6.53 11.94 -19.65
CA ASP A 199 -5.07 11.92 -19.82
C ASP A 199 -4.40 12.52 -18.58
N LEU A 200 -3.50 11.75 -17.96
CA LEU A 200 -2.78 12.18 -16.75
C LEU A 200 -1.92 13.40 -17.05
N ASP A 201 -2.05 14.44 -16.23
CA ASP A 201 -1.29 15.67 -16.36
C ASP A 201 0.15 15.44 -15.90
N HIS A 202 1.10 16.08 -16.59
CA HIS A 202 2.53 16.04 -16.23
C HIS A 202 3.17 14.64 -16.02
N PHE A 203 2.53 13.56 -16.49
CA PHE A 203 3.02 12.18 -16.30
C PHE A 203 4.46 11.92 -16.78
N GLY A 204 4.95 12.66 -17.78
CA GLY A 204 6.35 12.61 -18.20
C GLY A 204 7.29 13.02 -17.05
N GLN A 205 6.97 14.12 -16.35
CA GLN A 205 7.72 14.60 -15.20
C GLN A 205 7.66 13.63 -14.02
N ILE A 206 6.53 12.91 -13.86
CA ILE A 206 6.41 11.84 -12.85
C ILE A 206 7.43 10.73 -13.16
N ASN A 207 7.50 10.27 -14.40
CA ASN A 207 8.46 9.24 -14.81
C ASN A 207 9.92 9.72 -14.68
N GLU A 208 10.19 10.96 -15.04
CA GLU A 208 11.53 11.56 -14.96
C GLU A 208 12.00 11.69 -13.51
N ARG A 209 11.11 12.14 -12.61
CA ARG A 209 11.46 12.40 -11.21
C ARG A 209 11.45 11.16 -10.32
N TRP A 210 10.55 10.22 -10.57
CA TRP A 210 10.28 9.08 -9.66
C TRP A 210 10.47 7.71 -10.31
N GLY A 211 10.86 7.68 -11.59
CA GLY A 211 11.10 6.45 -12.34
C GLY A 211 9.84 5.80 -12.90
N ARG A 212 10.05 4.91 -13.88
CA ARG A 212 8.97 4.23 -14.62
C ARG A 212 8.14 3.29 -13.76
N ALA A 213 8.71 2.73 -12.68
CA ALA A 213 7.99 1.86 -11.76
C ALA A 213 6.86 2.62 -11.05
N THR A 214 7.17 3.82 -10.52
CA THR A 214 6.18 4.73 -9.91
C THR A 214 5.15 5.18 -10.94
N GLY A 215 5.57 5.52 -12.16
CA GLY A 215 4.62 5.82 -13.24
C GLY A 215 3.66 4.66 -13.55
N ALA A 216 4.14 3.41 -13.51
CA ALA A 216 3.30 2.23 -13.70
C ALA A 216 2.30 2.02 -12.53
N GLU A 217 2.67 2.39 -11.31
CA GLU A 217 1.74 2.42 -10.16
C GLU A 217 0.63 3.46 -10.36
N VAL A 218 0.99 4.70 -10.72
CA VAL A 218 0.02 5.76 -11.01
C VAL A 218 -0.98 5.34 -12.08
N LEU A 219 -0.51 4.67 -13.14
CA LEU A 219 -1.38 4.16 -14.20
C LEU A 219 -2.33 3.06 -13.73
N ARG A 220 -1.87 2.18 -12.83
CA ARG A 220 -2.72 1.13 -12.25
C ARG A 220 -3.79 1.72 -11.34
N ASP A 221 -3.41 2.66 -10.49
CA ASP A 221 -4.33 3.34 -9.56
C ASP A 221 -5.36 4.17 -10.31
N PHE A 222 -4.93 4.88 -11.36
CA PHE A 222 -5.85 5.64 -12.20
C PHE A 222 -6.81 4.73 -12.96
N ALA A 223 -6.32 3.59 -13.49
CA ALA A 223 -7.19 2.60 -14.13
C ALA A 223 -8.19 1.98 -13.14
N ALA A 224 -7.79 1.73 -11.89
CA ALA A 224 -8.67 1.25 -10.84
C ALA A 224 -9.76 2.29 -10.51
N LEU A 225 -9.36 3.55 -10.34
CA LEU A 225 -10.28 4.66 -10.07
C LEU A 225 -11.35 4.78 -11.17
N LEU A 226 -10.94 4.73 -12.44
CA LEU A 226 -11.86 4.76 -13.58
C LEU A 226 -12.85 3.60 -13.53
N ARG A 227 -12.39 2.38 -13.21
CA ARG A 227 -13.26 1.19 -13.12
C ARG A 227 -14.23 1.25 -11.94
N GLU A 228 -13.77 1.70 -10.77
CA GLU A 228 -14.62 1.92 -9.58
C GLU A 228 -15.78 2.89 -9.88
N HIS A 229 -15.58 3.79 -10.84
CA HIS A 229 -16.54 4.82 -11.24
C HIS A 229 -17.34 4.46 -12.49
N SER A 230 -17.10 3.27 -13.05
CA SER A 230 -17.75 2.77 -14.26
C SER A 230 -18.76 1.68 -13.89
N ARG A 231 -19.88 1.64 -14.61
CA ARG A 231 -20.91 0.61 -14.49
C ARG A 231 -20.47 -0.67 -15.22
N GLN A 232 -21.17 -1.78 -14.99
CA GLN A 232 -20.88 -3.04 -15.67
C GLN A 232 -21.00 -2.96 -17.21
N GLY A 233 -21.84 -2.07 -17.73
CA GLY A 233 -21.99 -1.83 -19.17
C GLY A 233 -20.98 -0.81 -19.75
N ASP A 234 -20.23 -0.11 -18.91
CA ASP A 234 -19.24 0.86 -19.35
C ASP A 234 -17.92 0.14 -19.67
N LEU A 235 -17.16 0.68 -20.63
CA LEU A 235 -15.87 0.12 -21.02
C LEU A 235 -14.74 1.10 -20.74
N VAL A 236 -13.77 0.68 -19.92
CA VAL A 236 -12.52 1.43 -19.67
C VAL A 236 -11.37 0.80 -20.45
N VAL A 237 -10.77 1.57 -21.36
CA VAL A 237 -9.61 1.16 -22.17
C VAL A 237 -8.44 2.13 -21.97
N ARG A 238 -7.23 1.60 -21.85
CA ARG A 238 -6.01 2.42 -21.97
C ARG A 238 -5.65 2.52 -23.45
N SER A 239 -5.71 3.73 -24.01
CA SER A 239 -5.53 3.95 -25.47
C SER A 239 -4.06 4.17 -25.86
N GLY A 240 -3.16 4.35 -24.89
CA GLY A 240 -1.72 4.49 -25.12
C GLY A 240 -1.05 5.45 -24.14
N GLY A 241 0.17 5.14 -23.72
CA GLY A 241 0.94 5.93 -22.76
C GLY A 241 0.15 6.19 -21.48
N LYS A 242 -0.32 7.43 -21.32
CA LYS A 242 -1.03 7.94 -20.14
C LYS A 242 -2.52 8.25 -20.37
N ARG A 243 -3.05 7.84 -21.52
CA ARG A 243 -4.41 8.15 -21.96
C ARG A 243 -5.34 6.97 -21.79
N PHE A 244 -6.52 7.27 -21.27
CA PHE A 244 -7.62 6.34 -21.08
C PHE A 244 -8.85 6.84 -21.82
N VAL A 245 -9.67 5.89 -22.25
CA VAL A 245 -10.96 6.14 -22.89
C VAL A 245 -12.00 5.35 -22.13
N VAL A 246 -13.11 6.01 -21.80
CA VAL A 246 -14.26 5.41 -21.14
C VAL A 246 -15.47 5.57 -22.05
N LEU A 247 -16.04 4.45 -22.46
CA LEU A 247 -17.27 4.39 -23.24
C LEU A 247 -18.44 4.23 -22.27
N LEU A 248 -19.44 5.10 -22.40
CA LEU A 248 -20.60 5.19 -21.52
C LEU A 248 -21.87 5.01 -22.36
N PRO A 249 -22.28 3.75 -22.66
CA PRO A 249 -23.56 3.47 -23.31
C PRO A 249 -24.72 4.00 -22.49
N GLU A 250 -25.81 4.36 -23.17
CA GLU A 250 -27.08 4.79 -22.56
C GLU A 250 -26.91 5.97 -21.58
N THR A 251 -25.90 6.81 -21.80
CA THR A 251 -25.54 7.91 -20.90
C THR A 251 -25.63 9.25 -21.62
N LEU A 252 -26.39 10.18 -21.04
CA LEU A 252 -26.48 11.57 -21.50
C LEU A 252 -25.23 12.38 -21.12
N LEU A 253 -25.02 13.51 -21.80
CA LEU A 253 -23.83 14.34 -21.65
C LEU A 253 -23.61 14.83 -20.21
N GLU A 254 -24.64 15.36 -19.57
CA GLU A 254 -24.54 15.93 -18.22
C GLU A 254 -24.14 14.88 -17.16
N PRO A 255 -24.80 13.71 -17.06
CA PRO A 255 -24.34 12.62 -16.18
C PRO A 255 -22.89 12.17 -16.46
N ALA A 256 -22.48 12.14 -17.72
CA ALA A 256 -21.10 11.78 -18.08
C ALA A 256 -20.10 12.83 -17.58
N VAL A 257 -20.43 14.12 -17.68
CA VAL A 257 -19.60 15.22 -17.16
C VAL A 257 -19.54 15.19 -15.62
N VAL A 258 -20.66 14.94 -14.94
CA VAL A 258 -20.68 14.78 -13.48
C VAL A 258 -19.82 13.61 -13.04
N GLY A 259 -19.91 12.46 -13.73
CA GLY A 259 -19.04 11.31 -13.47
C GLY A 259 -17.56 11.62 -13.67
N ALA A 260 -17.22 12.34 -14.75
CA ALA A 260 -15.86 12.79 -15.04
C ALA A 260 -15.30 13.71 -13.93
N GLU A 261 -16.12 14.65 -13.47
CA GLU A 261 -15.72 15.60 -12.42
C GLU A 261 -15.52 14.90 -11.07
N ARG A 262 -16.36 13.91 -10.75
CA ARG A 262 -16.17 13.06 -9.57
C ARG A 262 -14.84 12.31 -9.61
N ILE A 263 -14.51 11.70 -10.75
CA ILE A 263 -13.23 11.01 -10.95
C ILE A 263 -12.06 12.00 -10.81
N ARG A 264 -12.16 13.18 -11.44
CA ARG A 264 -11.14 14.23 -11.39
C ARG A 264 -10.83 14.65 -9.95
N GLN A 265 -11.87 14.96 -9.17
CA GLN A 265 -11.72 15.36 -7.78
C GLN A 265 -11.11 14.23 -6.95
N GLN A 266 -11.61 13.00 -7.07
CA GLN A 266 -11.06 11.88 -6.30
C GLN A 266 -9.59 11.58 -6.62
N LEU A 267 -9.17 11.76 -7.88
CA LEU A 267 -7.77 11.62 -8.25
C LEU A 267 -6.89 12.68 -7.59
N GLU A 268 -7.35 13.94 -7.59
CA GLU A 268 -6.64 15.07 -6.98
C GLU A 268 -6.47 14.90 -5.46
N TRP A 269 -7.47 14.33 -4.78
CA TRP A 269 -7.43 14.05 -3.34
C TRP A 269 -6.73 12.74 -2.96
N ARG A 270 -6.47 11.84 -3.92
CA ARG A 270 -5.79 10.56 -3.64
C ARG A 270 -4.30 10.82 -3.40
N SER A 271 -3.86 10.58 -2.16
CA SER A 271 -2.43 10.49 -1.85
C SER A 271 -1.89 9.17 -2.40
N ILE A 272 -1.23 9.21 -3.54
CA ILE A 272 -0.44 8.07 -4.02
C ILE A 272 0.82 8.03 -3.15
N LEU A 273 0.94 7.03 -2.27
CA LEU A 273 1.97 6.96 -1.21
C LEU A 273 3.41 7.17 -1.73
N SER A 274 3.68 6.74 -2.96
CA SER A 274 4.96 6.89 -3.65
C SER A 274 5.24 8.30 -4.18
N LEU A 275 4.25 9.19 -4.19
CA LEU A 275 4.34 10.56 -4.68
C LEU A 275 4.02 11.55 -3.57
N HIS A 276 5.01 12.37 -3.21
CA HIS A 276 4.82 13.52 -2.32
C HIS A 276 4.15 14.70 -3.07
N GLY A 277 2.95 14.51 -3.62
CA GLY A 277 2.18 15.54 -4.32
C GLY A 277 0.96 15.00 -5.08
N PRO A 278 -0.02 15.86 -5.43
CA PRO A 278 -1.24 15.45 -6.09
C PRO A 278 -0.97 15.00 -7.53
N VAL A 279 -1.67 13.94 -7.95
CA VAL A 279 -1.77 13.55 -9.36
C VAL A 279 -3.08 14.11 -9.90
N THR A 280 -3.04 14.74 -11.06
CA THR A 280 -4.25 15.27 -11.72
C THR A 280 -4.38 14.70 -13.13
N ALA A 281 -5.59 14.80 -13.68
CA ALA A 281 -5.88 14.44 -15.06
C ALA A 281 -6.80 15.47 -15.70
N SER A 282 -6.67 15.59 -17.02
CA SER A 282 -7.57 16.38 -17.86
C SER A 282 -8.53 15.45 -18.60
N PHE A 283 -9.78 15.90 -18.79
CA PHE A 283 -10.87 15.08 -19.33
C PHE A 283 -11.62 15.79 -20.46
N GLY A 284 -11.76 15.10 -21.60
CA GLY A 284 -12.65 15.51 -22.69
C GLY A 284 -13.88 14.61 -22.76
N VAL A 285 -15.08 15.19 -22.74
CA VAL A 285 -16.34 14.45 -22.81
C VAL A 285 -17.12 14.86 -24.06
N ALA A 286 -17.67 13.89 -24.78
CA ALA A 286 -18.55 14.13 -25.92
C ALA A 286 -19.69 13.11 -25.93
N MET A 287 -20.90 13.59 -26.18
CA MET A 287 -22.05 12.73 -26.48
C MET A 287 -22.17 12.59 -27.99
N ARG A 288 -22.50 11.39 -28.48
CA ARG A 288 -22.74 11.10 -29.89
C ARG A 288 -23.92 11.92 -30.42
N ALA A 289 -23.70 12.60 -31.53
CA ALA A 289 -24.75 13.29 -32.27
C ALA A 289 -25.46 12.36 -33.26
N GLU A 290 -26.66 12.74 -33.69
CA GLU A 290 -27.34 12.01 -34.76
C GLU A 290 -26.52 12.08 -36.06
N GLY A 291 -26.45 10.96 -36.80
CA GLY A 291 -25.62 10.84 -38.00
C GLY A 291 -24.11 10.74 -37.77
N GLU A 292 -23.63 10.90 -36.53
CA GLU A 292 -22.21 10.87 -36.22
C GLU A 292 -21.65 9.46 -36.06
N GLY A 293 -20.50 9.22 -36.71
CA GLY A 293 -19.73 7.97 -36.62
C GLY A 293 -18.73 7.92 -35.46
N ALA A 294 -18.08 6.77 -35.29
CA ALA A 294 -17.10 6.52 -34.22
C ALA A 294 -15.90 7.47 -34.25
N GLU A 295 -15.34 7.71 -35.43
CA GLU A 295 -14.15 8.57 -35.59
C GLU A 295 -14.44 10.03 -35.24
N ASP A 296 -15.61 10.55 -35.64
CA ASP A 296 -16.04 11.90 -35.32
C ASP A 296 -16.26 12.11 -33.82
N LEU A 297 -16.90 11.12 -33.16
CA LEU A 297 -17.10 11.14 -31.72
C LEU A 297 -15.77 11.14 -30.97
N LEU A 298 -14.84 10.27 -31.36
CA LEU A 298 -13.48 10.20 -30.80
C LEU A 298 -12.74 11.51 -31.01
N ARG A 299 -12.82 12.10 -32.21
CA ARG A 299 -12.21 13.39 -32.55
C ARG A 299 -12.77 14.53 -31.70
N ARG A 300 -14.09 14.62 -31.50
CA ARG A 300 -14.71 15.67 -30.67
C ARG A 300 -14.35 15.52 -29.20
N ALA A 301 -14.36 14.31 -28.65
CA ALA A 301 -13.89 14.07 -27.29
C ALA A 301 -12.40 14.44 -27.14
N GLY A 302 -11.58 14.15 -28.15
CA GLY A 302 -10.18 14.54 -28.22
C GLY A 302 -9.96 16.06 -28.26
N GLN A 303 -10.78 16.79 -29.04
CA GLN A 303 -10.78 18.25 -29.07
C GLN A 303 -11.17 18.85 -27.71
N ALA A 304 -12.15 18.24 -27.03
CA ALA A 304 -12.53 18.65 -25.68
C ALA A 304 -11.37 18.47 -24.69
N LEU A 305 -10.70 17.31 -24.71
CA LEU A 305 -9.52 17.04 -23.88
C LEU A 305 -8.38 18.03 -24.18
N TYR A 306 -8.17 18.34 -25.45
CA TYR A 306 -7.16 19.31 -25.86
C TYR A 306 -7.44 20.70 -25.26
N ARG A 307 -8.71 21.15 -25.26
CA ARG A 307 -9.12 22.37 -24.57
C ARG A 307 -8.85 22.30 -23.07
N SER A 308 -9.20 21.17 -22.42
CA SER A 308 -8.91 20.98 -21.00
C SER A 308 -7.42 21.20 -20.67
N LYS A 309 -6.54 20.64 -21.51
CA LYS A 309 -5.09 20.79 -21.34
C LYS A 309 -4.57 22.18 -21.60
N ARG A 310 -5.15 22.89 -22.57
CA ARG A 310 -4.74 24.26 -22.93
C ARG A 310 -5.18 25.28 -21.90
N GLU A 311 -6.33 25.10 -21.29
CA GLU A 311 -6.92 26.08 -20.40
C GLU A 311 -6.45 25.95 -18.94
N GLY A 312 -5.47 25.09 -18.65
CA GLY A 312 -4.85 24.99 -17.32
C GLY A 312 -4.84 23.59 -16.72
N ARG A 313 -5.28 22.56 -17.45
CA ARG A 313 -5.34 21.16 -16.99
C ARG A 313 -6.24 20.97 -15.78
N ASN A 314 -6.21 19.78 -15.15
CA ASN A 314 -7.03 19.39 -14.01
C ASN A 314 -8.49 19.83 -14.16
N ARG A 315 -9.11 19.51 -15.29
CA ARG A 315 -10.48 19.94 -15.60
C ARG A 315 -11.19 19.00 -16.55
N VAL A 316 -12.51 19.13 -16.57
CA VAL A 316 -13.39 18.49 -17.53
C VAL A 316 -13.87 19.53 -18.54
N THR A 317 -13.76 19.21 -19.83
CA THR A 317 -14.37 20.00 -20.90
C THR A 317 -15.30 19.12 -21.71
N GLN A 318 -16.51 19.60 -21.97
CA GLN A 318 -17.47 18.93 -22.84
C GLN A 318 -17.44 19.48 -24.27
N SER A 319 -17.80 18.64 -25.24
CA SER A 319 -18.05 19.03 -26.62
C SER A 319 -19.49 18.73 -26.99
N ILE A 320 -20.23 19.79 -27.30
CA ILE A 320 -21.60 19.71 -27.81
C ILE A 320 -21.50 19.75 -29.34
N ALA A 321 -22.18 18.84 -30.03
CA ALA A 321 -22.22 18.87 -31.49
C ALA A 321 -23.08 20.05 -31.97
N SER A 322 -22.65 20.67 -33.07
CA SER A 322 -23.38 21.72 -33.78
C SER A 322 -24.72 21.15 -34.29
N GLY A 323 -25.78 21.29 -33.50
CA GLY A 323 -27.10 20.69 -33.78
C GLY A 323 -27.90 20.30 -32.52
N GLN A 324 -27.26 20.23 -31.35
CA GLN A 324 -27.92 20.01 -30.06
C GLN A 324 -27.84 21.26 -29.18
N ILE A 325 -28.54 22.34 -29.55
CA ILE A 325 -28.88 23.39 -28.59
C ILE A 325 -30.19 22.95 -27.94
N ALA A 326 -30.10 22.20 -26.83
CA ALA A 326 -31.23 22.11 -25.92
C ALA A 326 -31.35 23.45 -25.20
N ALA A 327 -32.44 24.15 -25.41
CA ALA A 327 -32.76 25.41 -24.74
C ALA A 327 -32.73 25.24 -23.21
N PRO A 328 -32.38 26.28 -22.43
CA PRO A 328 -32.55 26.24 -20.99
C PRO A 328 -34.04 26.25 -20.67
N ASN A 329 -34.56 25.15 -20.12
CA ASN A 329 -35.84 25.17 -19.41
C ASN A 329 -35.64 25.93 -18.10
N VAL A 330 -35.77 27.25 -18.17
CA VAL A 330 -36.07 28.09 -17.02
C VAL A 330 -37.57 27.97 -16.78
N SER A 331 -37.98 26.94 -16.03
CA SER A 331 -39.33 26.93 -15.44
C SER A 331 -39.26 27.61 -14.08
N SER A 332 -39.57 28.90 -14.09
CA SER A 332 -40.09 29.60 -12.93
C SER A 332 -41.40 28.97 -12.47
N CYS A 333 -41.47 28.53 -11.22
CA CYS A 333 -42.67 28.50 -10.38
C CYS A 333 -42.24 28.74 -8.94
#